data_AF-A0A3D2ELL8-F1
#
_entry.id   AF-A0A3D2ELL8-F1
#
_cell.length_a   1.000
_cell.length_b   1.000
_cell.length_c   1.000
_cell.angle_alpha   90.00
_cell.angle_beta   90.00
_cell.angle_gamma   90.00
#
_symmetry.space_group_name_H-M   'P 1'
#
loop_
_entity.id
_entity.type
_entity.pdbx_description
1 polymer ?
#
loop_
_entity_poly.entity_id
_entity_poly.type
_entity_poly.pdbx_seq_one_letter_code
_entity_poly.pdbx_strand_id
1 'polypeptide(L)'
;MPHRTFFFFMLPSSLAMLLFIFVPIFSVLYQSFWQPLPPVMGAVETCLSALLGGCSIEYQVVEIPDGVEFVGFELYTGRALLATEELRAAWADRLGIFSFIRDGVFNLPFYKALAFTLFYTLITTPFVIGLGLIVALVLDNIWRPLKGPAIFASLLPFIITPLIGSLVLFWMTGQGGLLYDFFNWIVFWRDDFSLRASVPMTWTVIAVY
;
A
#
# COMPACT_ATOMS: atom_id res chain seq x y z
N MET A 1 -23.92 27.37 29.19
CA MET A 1 -24.37 27.91 27.88
C MET A 1 -25.66 27.19 27.49
N PRO A 2 -26.67 27.86 26.94
CA PRO A 2 -27.89 27.18 26.49
C PRO A 2 -27.53 26.26 25.31
N HIS A 3 -27.73 24.95 25.50
CA HIS A 3 -27.42 23.87 24.56
C HIS A 3 -27.93 24.12 23.12
N ARG A 4 -29.00 24.90 22.95
CA ARG A 4 -29.56 25.27 21.64
C ARG A 4 -28.63 26.16 20.80
N THR A 5 -27.96 27.16 21.40
CA THR A 5 -27.08 28.06 20.62
C THR A 5 -25.78 27.37 20.24
N PHE A 6 -25.26 26.50 21.11
CA PHE A 6 -24.11 25.65 20.80
C PHE A 6 -24.40 24.70 19.64
N PHE A 7 -25.56 24.03 19.65
CA PHE A 7 -25.95 23.13 18.56
C PHE A 7 -26.11 23.87 17.25
N PHE A 8 -26.80 25.02 17.24
CA PHE A 8 -26.99 25.80 16.02
C PHE A 8 -25.67 26.34 15.44
N PHE A 9 -24.67 26.61 16.29
CA PHE A 9 -23.33 27.02 15.87
C PHE A 9 -22.52 25.87 15.23
N MET A 10 -22.57 24.66 15.81
CA MET A 10 -21.85 23.48 15.28
C MET A 10 -22.53 22.83 14.08
N LEU A 11 -23.86 22.92 13.98
CA LEU A 11 -24.69 22.26 12.97
C LEU A 11 -24.18 22.44 11.53
N PRO A 12 -23.84 23.65 11.03
CA PRO A 12 -23.39 23.80 9.64
C PRO A 12 -22.08 23.03 9.35
N SER A 13 -21.13 23.01 10.29
CA SER A 13 -19.86 22.28 10.12
C SER A 13 -20.08 20.77 10.18
N SER A 14 -20.85 20.28 11.16
CA SER A 14 -21.13 18.84 11.28
C SER A 14 -21.93 18.31 10.10
N LEU A 15 -22.90 19.09 9.60
CA LEU A 15 -23.71 18.71 8.45
C LEU A 15 -22.85 18.64 7.19
N ALA A 16 -21.93 19.60 6.99
CA ALA A 16 -20.98 19.55 5.89
C ALA A 16 -20.06 18.30 5.97
N MET A 17 -19.50 17.99 7.14
CA MET A 17 -18.69 16.77 7.32
C MET A 17 -19.49 15.50 7.02
N LEU A 18 -20.74 15.43 7.47
CA LEU A 18 -21.60 14.27 7.20
C LEU A 18 -21.87 14.15 5.68
N LEU A 19 -22.26 15.25 5.03
CA LEU A 19 -22.61 15.23 3.61
C LEU A 19 -21.42 14.93 2.69
N PHE A 20 -20.22 15.44 3.01
CA PHE A 20 -19.05 15.33 2.13
C PHE A 20 -18.07 14.20 2.50
N ILE A 21 -18.11 13.69 3.72
CA ILE A 21 -17.21 12.60 4.16
C ILE A 21 -18.01 11.34 4.45
N PHE A 22 -19.06 11.43 5.27
CA PHE A 22 -19.80 10.23 5.69
C PHE A 22 -20.60 9.61 4.54
N VAL A 23 -21.30 10.42 3.75
CA VAL A 23 -22.07 9.92 2.59
C VAL A 23 -21.21 9.14 1.58
N PRO A 24 -20.04 9.64 1.10
CA PRO A 24 -19.23 8.86 0.16
C PRO A 24 -18.64 7.58 0.79
N ILE A 25 -18.28 7.59 2.08
CA ILE A 25 -17.83 6.36 2.77
C ILE A 25 -18.97 5.34 2.79
N PHE A 26 -20.19 5.77 3.15
CA PHE A 26 -21.36 4.91 3.14
C PHE A 26 -21.68 4.39 1.72
N SER A 27 -21.50 5.23 0.69
CA SER A 27 -21.67 4.84 -0.70
C SER A 27 -20.73 3.69 -1.08
N VAL A 28 -19.45 3.77 -0.71
CA VAL A 28 -18.47 2.70 -0.98
C VAL A 28 -18.82 1.42 -0.20
N LEU A 29 -19.28 1.54 1.06
CA LEU A 29 -19.73 0.40 1.85
C LEU A 29 -20.98 -0.27 1.25
N TYR A 30 -21.91 0.51 0.72
CA TYR A 30 -23.07 -0.03 0.03
C TYR A 30 -22.64 -0.74 -1.26
N GLN A 31 -21.78 -0.11 -2.05
CA GLN A 31 -21.25 -0.66 -3.30
C GLN A 31 -20.41 -1.92 -3.09
N SER A 32 -19.72 -2.08 -1.95
CA SER A 32 -18.93 -3.29 -1.70
C SER A 32 -19.76 -4.56 -1.54
N PHE A 33 -21.09 -4.48 -1.36
CA PHE A 33 -21.95 -5.67 -1.38
C PHE A 33 -22.32 -6.13 -2.80
N TRP A 34 -21.98 -5.34 -3.82
CA TRP A 34 -22.26 -5.60 -5.22
C TRP A 34 -20.96 -5.92 -5.95
N GLN A 35 -20.95 -6.95 -6.78
CA GLN A 35 -19.79 -7.31 -7.61
C GLN A 35 -20.15 -7.32 -9.09
N PRO A 36 -19.21 -6.94 -9.98
CA PRO A 36 -19.38 -7.18 -11.41
C PRO A 36 -19.38 -8.69 -11.67
N LEU A 37 -20.17 -9.12 -12.65
CA LEU A 37 -20.17 -10.53 -13.06
C LEU A 37 -18.76 -10.95 -13.54
N PRO A 38 -18.33 -12.19 -13.23
CA PRO A 38 -17.02 -12.65 -13.65
C PRO A 38 -16.92 -12.66 -15.19
N PRO A 39 -15.78 -12.25 -15.76
CA PRO A 39 -15.58 -12.28 -17.20
C PRO A 39 -15.66 -13.72 -17.72
N VAL A 40 -16.35 -13.91 -18.85
CA VAL A 40 -16.43 -15.22 -19.51
C VAL A 40 -15.09 -15.46 -20.21
N MET A 41 -14.34 -16.42 -19.69
CA MET A 41 -13.08 -16.87 -20.28
C MET A 41 -13.38 -17.87 -21.40
N GLY A 42 -12.86 -17.61 -22.60
CA GLY A 42 -12.90 -18.57 -23.70
C GLY A 42 -11.50 -18.91 -24.20
N ALA A 43 -11.36 -20.13 -24.70
CA ALA A 43 -10.11 -20.58 -25.31
C ALA A 43 -10.00 -19.97 -26.71
N VAL A 44 -8.98 -19.14 -26.92
CA VAL A 44 -8.62 -18.60 -28.23
C VAL A 44 -7.37 -19.33 -28.70
N GLU A 45 -7.44 -19.96 -29.86
CA GLU A 45 -6.28 -20.63 -30.47
C GLU A 45 -5.51 -19.63 -31.33
N THR A 46 -4.31 -19.26 -30.89
CA THR A 46 -3.38 -18.47 -31.70
C THR A 46 -2.46 -19.43 -32.46
N CYS A 47 -2.74 -19.63 -33.73
CA CYS A 47 -1.88 -20.41 -34.63
C CYS A 47 -0.91 -19.48 -35.37
N LEU A 48 0.40 -19.76 -35.27
CA LEU A 48 1.43 -19.06 -36.04
C LEU A 48 1.54 -19.66 -37.46
N SER A 49 1.77 -18.80 -38.45
CA SER A 49 1.81 -19.17 -39.89
C SER A 49 2.74 -20.36 -40.22
N ALA A 50 2.33 -21.11 -41.24
CA ALA A 50 2.57 -22.53 -41.52
C ALA A 50 4.00 -22.98 -41.87
N LEU A 51 5.05 -22.21 -41.56
CA LEU A 51 6.43 -22.62 -41.88
C LEU A 51 7.20 -23.21 -40.69
N LEU A 52 6.84 -22.91 -39.44
CA LEU A 52 7.52 -23.47 -38.24
C LEU A 52 6.69 -23.44 -36.93
N GLY A 53 5.38 -23.16 -36.96
CA GLY A 53 4.60 -22.83 -35.75
C GLY A 53 3.61 -23.89 -35.28
N GLY A 54 3.68 -24.28 -34.00
CA GLY A 54 2.59 -24.98 -33.31
C GLY A 54 1.51 -24.00 -32.83
N CYS A 55 0.26 -24.47 -32.71
CA CYS A 55 -0.83 -23.67 -32.12
C CYS A 55 -0.74 -23.70 -30.59
N SER A 56 -0.79 -22.54 -29.96
CA SER A 56 -0.95 -22.42 -28.51
C SER A 56 -2.40 -22.03 -28.17
N ILE A 57 -2.97 -22.73 -27.20
CA ILE A 57 -4.28 -22.40 -26.64
C ILE A 57 -4.04 -21.36 -25.54
N GLU A 58 -4.55 -20.15 -25.72
CA GLU A 58 -4.52 -19.10 -24.70
C GLU A 58 -5.94 -18.80 -24.23
N TYR A 59 -6.15 -18.73 -22.92
CA TYR A 59 -7.45 -18.35 -22.36
C TYR A 59 -7.54 -16.82 -22.36
N GLN A 60 -8.44 -16.28 -23.16
CA GLN A 60 -8.68 -14.84 -23.24
C GLN A 60 -10.11 -14.52 -22.77
N VAL A 61 -10.32 -13.30 -22.29
CA VAL A 61 -11.64 -12.81 -21.91
C VAL A 61 -12.46 -12.61 -23.18
N VAL A 62 -13.48 -13.44 -23.38
CA VAL A 62 -14.34 -13.40 -24.58
C VAL A 62 -15.46 -12.38 -24.42
N GLU A 63 -16.01 -12.26 -23.21
CA GLU A 63 -17.11 -11.35 -22.93
C GLU A 63 -17.02 -10.84 -21.50
N ILE A 64 -17.26 -9.53 -21.34
CA ILE A 64 -17.43 -8.89 -20.04
C ILE A 64 -18.92 -8.61 -19.92
N PRO A 65 -19.69 -9.47 -19.23
CA PRO A 65 -21.12 -9.25 -19.06
C PRO A 65 -21.38 -7.93 -18.32
N ASP A 66 -22.24 -7.09 -18.88
CA ASP A 66 -22.71 -5.86 -18.25
C ASP A 66 -23.74 -6.19 -17.17
N GLY A 67 -23.32 -6.14 -15.90
CA GLY A 67 -24.21 -6.37 -14.77
C GLY A 67 -23.49 -6.37 -13.43
N VAL A 68 -24.25 -6.07 -12.38
CA VAL A 68 -23.80 -6.21 -10.99
C VAL A 68 -24.72 -7.18 -10.27
N GLU A 69 -24.13 -8.14 -9.57
CA GLU A 69 -24.84 -9.09 -8.73
C GLU A 69 -24.66 -8.72 -7.26
N PHE A 70 -25.72 -8.93 -6.46
CA PHE A 70 -25.64 -8.78 -5.01
C PHE A 70 -25.03 -10.05 -4.42
N VAL A 71 -23.78 -9.94 -3.97
CA VAL A 71 -23.00 -11.06 -3.41
C VAL A 71 -23.03 -11.06 -1.87
N GLY A 72 -23.40 -9.92 -1.26
CA GLY A 72 -23.51 -9.81 0.19
C GLY A 72 -22.14 -10.01 0.87
N PHE A 73 -22.06 -10.94 1.82
CA PHE A 73 -20.83 -11.20 2.58
C PHE A 73 -19.86 -12.16 1.89
N GLU A 74 -20.28 -12.83 0.82
CA GLU A 74 -19.49 -13.88 0.17
C GLU A 74 -18.20 -13.30 -0.46
N LEU A 75 -18.23 -12.04 -0.90
CA LEU A 75 -17.06 -11.29 -1.34
C LEU A 75 -15.95 -11.28 -0.28
N TYR A 76 -16.30 -11.04 0.98
CA TYR A 76 -15.31 -10.95 2.05
C TYR A 76 -14.73 -12.32 2.42
N THR A 77 -15.53 -13.39 2.34
CA THR A 77 -15.08 -14.75 2.65
C THR A 77 -14.25 -15.38 1.54
N GLY A 78 -14.32 -14.85 0.32
CA GLY A 78 -13.57 -15.33 -0.84
C GLY A 78 -12.04 -15.21 -0.69
N ARG A 79 -11.33 -15.89 -1.59
CA ARG A 79 -9.85 -16.01 -1.61
C ARG A 79 -9.12 -14.66 -1.68
N ALA A 80 -9.76 -13.64 -2.26
CA ALA A 80 -9.17 -12.32 -2.44
C ALA A 80 -9.05 -11.52 -1.13
N LEU A 81 -9.90 -11.78 -0.13
CA LEU A 81 -9.94 -11.03 1.13
C LEU A 81 -9.63 -11.93 2.33
N LEU A 82 -10.64 -12.56 2.95
CA LEU A 82 -10.46 -13.32 4.19
C LEU A 82 -10.15 -14.80 3.95
N ALA A 83 -10.51 -15.33 2.78
CA ALA A 83 -10.23 -16.71 2.36
C ALA A 83 -10.47 -17.73 3.49
N THR A 84 -11.64 -17.63 4.14
CA THR A 84 -11.90 -18.32 5.41
C THR A 84 -11.81 -19.84 5.30
N GLU A 85 -12.11 -20.38 4.12
CA GLU A 85 -12.01 -21.82 3.84
C GLU A 85 -10.56 -22.29 3.73
N GLU A 86 -9.72 -21.55 3.00
CA GLU A 86 -8.29 -21.85 2.89
C GLU A 86 -7.57 -21.70 4.24
N LEU A 87 -7.95 -20.67 5.01
CA LEU A 87 -7.42 -20.49 6.36
C LEU A 87 -7.83 -21.63 7.29
N ARG A 88 -9.07 -22.12 7.17
CA ARG A 88 -9.57 -23.25 7.96
C ARG A 88 -8.89 -24.57 7.55
N ALA A 89 -8.67 -24.78 6.25
CA ALA A 89 -7.93 -25.94 5.75
C ALA A 89 -6.47 -25.91 6.21
N ALA A 90 -5.79 -24.77 6.05
CA ALA A 90 -4.42 -24.57 6.53
C ALA A 90 -4.31 -24.72 8.05
N TRP A 91 -5.36 -24.33 8.80
CA TRP A 91 -5.41 -24.56 10.24
C TRP A 91 -5.58 -26.04 10.56
N ALA A 92 -6.41 -26.79 9.83
CA ALA A 92 -6.62 -28.21 10.06
C ALA A 92 -5.36 -29.05 9.78
N ASP A 93 -4.60 -28.72 8.74
CA ASP A 93 -3.41 -29.46 8.31
C ASP A 93 -2.11 -29.02 9.02
N ARG A 94 -2.21 -28.16 10.06
CA ARG A 94 -1.03 -27.55 10.67
C ARG A 94 -0.21 -28.56 11.50
N LEU A 95 1.07 -28.67 11.18
CA LEU A 95 2.08 -29.32 12.03
C LEU A 95 2.51 -28.42 13.21
N GLY A 96 2.31 -27.10 13.13
CA GLY A 96 2.64 -26.13 14.18
C GLY A 96 2.19 -24.69 13.87
N ILE A 97 2.31 -23.79 14.84
CA ILE A 97 1.88 -22.38 14.68
C ILE A 97 2.76 -21.65 13.65
N PHE A 98 4.05 -21.95 13.61
CA PHE A 98 4.98 -21.33 12.66
C PHE A 98 4.73 -21.76 11.21
N SER A 99 4.42 -23.04 10.98
CA SER A 99 4.07 -23.53 9.64
C SER A 99 2.71 -22.99 9.17
N PHE A 100 1.73 -22.85 10.08
CA PHE A 100 0.47 -22.19 9.76
C PHE A 100 0.66 -20.73 9.33
N ILE A 101 1.51 -19.97 10.02
CA ILE A 101 1.78 -18.58 9.66
C ILE A 101 2.50 -18.51 8.31
N ARG A 102 3.55 -19.30 8.12
CA ARG A 102 4.37 -19.28 6.90
C ARG A 102 3.61 -19.76 5.66
N ASP A 103 2.94 -20.90 5.76
CA ASP A 103 2.39 -21.61 4.60
C ASP A 103 0.88 -21.35 4.43
N GLY A 104 0.17 -21.06 5.52
CA GLY A 104 -1.24 -20.71 5.51
C GLY A 104 -1.49 -19.21 5.36
N VAL A 105 -0.94 -18.38 6.25
CA VAL A 105 -1.25 -16.95 6.29
C VAL A 105 -0.50 -16.16 5.21
N PHE A 106 0.81 -16.36 5.05
CA PHE A 106 1.60 -15.61 4.07
C PHE A 106 1.42 -16.04 2.61
N ASN A 107 0.73 -17.16 2.36
CA ASN A 107 0.40 -17.61 1.01
C ASN A 107 -0.77 -16.83 0.40
N LEU A 108 -1.61 -16.21 1.23
CA LEU A 108 -2.77 -15.44 0.76
C LEU A 108 -2.39 -13.98 0.48
N PRO A 109 -2.88 -13.39 -0.63
CA PRO A 109 -2.47 -12.07 -1.08
C PRO A 109 -2.85 -10.96 -0.09
N PHE A 110 -4.04 -11.02 0.50
CA PHE A 110 -4.52 -10.03 1.46
C PHE A 110 -3.66 -9.99 2.73
N TYR A 111 -3.45 -11.15 3.35
CA TYR A 111 -2.68 -11.25 4.60
C TYR A 111 -1.21 -10.87 4.40
N LYS A 112 -0.63 -11.23 3.25
CA LYS A 112 0.72 -10.79 2.88
C LYS A 112 0.80 -9.26 2.77
N ALA A 113 -0.15 -8.63 2.08
CA ALA A 113 -0.21 -7.18 1.95
C ALA A 113 -0.43 -6.49 3.31
N LEU A 114 -1.36 -7.00 4.13
CA LEU A 114 -1.65 -6.47 5.46
C LEU A 114 -0.43 -6.59 6.37
N ALA A 115 0.22 -7.74 6.42
CA ALA A 115 1.43 -7.94 7.22
C ALA A 115 2.56 -6.99 6.78
N PHE A 116 2.73 -6.78 5.47
CA PHE A 116 3.68 -5.79 4.94
C PHE A 116 3.35 -4.37 5.43
N THR A 117 2.09 -3.93 5.31
CA THR A 117 1.68 -2.59 5.76
C THR A 117 1.83 -2.41 7.27
N LEU A 118 1.51 -3.44 8.07
CA LEU A 118 1.66 -3.39 9.52
C LEU A 118 3.14 -3.34 9.91
N PHE A 119 3.99 -4.17 9.30
CA PHE A 119 5.43 -4.14 9.51
C PHE A 119 6.02 -2.77 9.18
N TYR A 120 5.67 -2.23 8.01
CA TYR A 120 6.09 -0.91 7.57
C TYR A 120 5.66 0.18 8.58
N THR A 121 4.37 0.24 8.92
CA THR A 121 3.86 1.27 9.84
C THR A 121 4.47 1.15 11.25
N LEU A 122 4.67 -0.06 11.77
CA LEU A 122 5.26 -0.27 13.09
C LEU A 122 6.73 0.16 13.17
N ILE A 123 7.47 0.07 12.07
CA ILE A 123 8.86 0.50 12.02
C ILE A 123 8.95 1.99 11.69
N THR A 124 8.30 2.47 10.63
CA THR A 124 8.45 3.85 10.17
C THR A 124 7.84 4.86 11.16
N THR A 125 6.71 4.55 11.80
CA THR A 125 6.04 5.49 12.73
C THR A 125 6.92 5.95 13.90
N PRO A 126 7.58 5.07 14.67
CA PRO A 126 8.47 5.53 15.75
C PRO A 126 9.66 6.33 15.24
N PHE A 127 10.21 6.02 14.06
CA PHE A 127 11.26 6.83 13.44
C PHE A 127 10.76 8.23 13.10
N VAL A 128 9.56 8.36 12.51
CA VAL A 128 8.94 9.66 12.19
C VAL A 128 8.71 10.48 13.45
N ILE A 129 8.21 9.86 14.53
CA ILE A 129 8.01 10.53 15.82
C ILE A 129 9.35 11.00 16.40
N GLY A 130 10.37 10.14 16.40
CA GLY A 130 11.70 10.46 16.92
C GLY A 130 12.37 11.60 16.16
N LEU A 131 12.43 11.51 14.83
CA LEU A 131 13.02 12.55 13.98
C LEU A 131 12.22 13.85 14.03
N GLY A 132 10.87 13.76 14.03
CA GLY A 132 10.00 14.92 14.16
C GLY A 132 10.22 15.67 15.48
N LEU A 133 10.43 14.94 16.58
CA LEU A 133 10.75 15.53 17.88
C LEU A 133 12.12 16.20 17.89
N ILE A 134 13.14 15.57 17.29
CA ILE A 134 14.48 16.17 17.16
C ILE A 134 14.40 17.49 16.38
N VAL A 135 13.73 17.49 15.22
CA VAL A 135 13.55 18.70 14.41
C VAL A 135 12.79 19.78 15.19
N ALA A 136 11.73 19.42 15.92
CA ALA A 136 10.98 20.36 16.73
C ALA A 136 11.85 21.03 17.82
N LEU A 137 12.67 20.24 18.53
CA LEU A 137 13.60 20.77 19.54
C LEU A 137 14.67 21.69 18.94
N VAL A 138 15.22 21.32 17.78
CA VAL A 138 16.23 22.12 17.07
C VAL A 138 15.65 23.45 16.61
N LEU A 139 14.44 23.44 16.02
CA LEU A 139 13.77 24.66 15.55
C LEU A 139 13.36 25.57 16.70
N ASP A 140 13.09 25.04 17.89
CA ASP A 140 12.76 25.88 19.03
C ASP A 140 13.98 26.61 19.61
N ASN A 141 15.13 25.92 19.67
CA ASN A 141 16.38 26.43 20.23
C ASN A 141 17.26 27.21 19.22
N ILE A 142 16.79 27.43 17.99
CA ILE A 142 17.58 28.12 16.95
C ILE A 142 17.67 29.63 17.19
N TRP A 143 18.73 30.25 16.66
CA TRP A 143 18.92 31.70 16.78
C TRP A 143 17.76 32.47 16.12
N ARG A 144 17.23 33.50 16.81
CA ARG A 144 16.02 34.26 16.43
C ARG A 144 15.95 34.67 14.94
N PRO A 145 17.00 35.20 14.29
CA PRO A 145 16.90 35.61 12.89
C PRO A 145 16.76 34.43 11.90
N LEU A 146 17.22 33.23 12.27
CA LEU A 146 17.18 32.04 11.42
C LEU A 146 15.91 31.19 11.61
N LYS A 147 15.11 31.47 12.65
CA LYS A 147 13.92 30.67 12.99
C LYS A 147 12.88 30.64 11.88
N GLY A 148 12.58 31.78 11.25
CA GLY A 148 11.62 31.87 10.14
C GLY A 148 12.03 31.02 8.93
N PRO A 149 13.21 31.24 8.34
CA PRO A 149 13.73 30.42 7.24
C PRO A 149 13.81 28.92 7.58
N ALA A 150 14.25 28.58 8.80
CA ALA A 150 14.39 27.18 9.22
C ALA A 150 13.04 26.44 9.32
N ILE A 151 12.00 27.10 9.86
CA ILE A 151 10.64 26.53 9.89
C ILE A 151 10.13 26.34 8.46
N PHE A 152 10.31 27.33 7.59
CA PHE A 152 9.86 27.23 6.20
C PHE A 152 10.56 26.08 5.46
N ALA A 153 11.88 25.95 5.61
CA ALA A 153 12.65 24.84 5.03
C ALA A 153 12.17 23.47 5.54
N SER A 154 11.78 23.36 6.81
CA SER A 154 11.24 22.11 7.38
C SER A 154 9.84 21.74 6.89
N LEU A 155 9.03 22.73 6.47
CA LEU A 155 7.68 22.51 5.94
C LEU A 155 7.67 22.18 4.44
N LEU A 156 8.70 22.60 3.72
CA LEU A 156 8.83 22.43 2.27
C LEU A 156 8.66 20.97 1.79
N PRO A 157 9.17 19.94 2.48
CA PRO A 157 8.94 18.54 2.12
C PRO A 157 7.45 18.14 2.03
N PHE A 158 6.59 18.73 2.88
CA PHE A 158 5.15 18.43 2.90
C PHE A 158 4.38 19.11 1.75
N ILE A 159 5.00 20.09 1.08
CA ILE A 159 4.42 20.78 -0.08
C ILE A 159 4.71 19.99 -1.37
N ILE A 160 5.79 19.21 -1.40
CA ILE A 160 6.18 18.42 -2.57
C ILE A 160 5.14 17.32 -2.80
N THR A 161 4.62 17.25 -4.02
CA THR A 161 3.63 16.23 -4.37
C THR A 161 4.24 14.82 -4.29
N PRO A 162 3.49 13.81 -3.79
CA PRO A 162 3.98 12.44 -3.67
C PRO A 162 4.53 11.84 -4.97
N LEU A 163 3.98 12.22 -6.12
CA LEU A 163 4.44 11.74 -7.43
C LEU A 163 5.89 12.17 -7.69
N ILE A 164 6.20 13.47 -7.55
CA ILE A 164 7.56 13.99 -7.71
C ILE A 164 8.51 13.34 -6.70
N GLY A 165 8.07 13.22 -5.44
CA GLY A 165 8.86 12.55 -4.39
C GLY A 165 9.24 11.13 -4.78
N SER A 166 8.26 10.32 -5.18
CA SER A 166 8.48 8.93 -5.62
C SER A 166 9.41 8.83 -6.84
N LEU A 167 9.31 9.77 -7.79
CA LEU A 167 10.14 9.77 -8.98
C LEU A 167 11.61 10.10 -8.67
N VAL A 168 11.85 11.13 -7.86
CA VAL A 168 13.21 11.49 -7.43
C VAL A 168 13.88 10.30 -6.72
N LEU A 169 13.15 9.58 -5.89
CA LEU A 169 13.66 8.39 -5.20
C LEU A 169 13.91 7.21 -6.15
N PHE A 170 13.06 7.01 -7.14
CA PHE A 170 13.29 6.02 -8.19
C PHE A 170 14.63 6.26 -8.91
N TRP A 171 14.96 7.52 -9.18
CA TRP A 171 16.26 7.90 -9.76
C TRP A 171 17.41 7.78 -8.75
N MET A 172 17.23 8.19 -7.49
CA MET A 172 18.27 8.11 -6.45
C MET A 172 18.64 6.66 -6.07
N THR A 173 17.73 5.71 -6.24
CA THR A 173 17.94 4.27 -5.96
C THR A 173 18.35 3.47 -7.20
N GLY A 174 18.35 4.08 -8.39
CA GLY A 174 18.87 3.49 -9.62
C GLY A 174 20.38 3.26 -9.59
N GLN A 175 20.91 2.51 -10.57
CA GLN A 175 22.35 2.31 -10.72
C GLN A 175 23.03 3.68 -10.97
N GLY A 176 23.98 4.06 -10.12
CA GLY A 176 24.65 5.37 -10.15
C GLY A 176 23.88 6.51 -9.47
N GLY A 177 22.85 6.20 -8.66
CA GLY A 177 22.16 7.19 -7.83
C GLY A 177 22.87 7.44 -6.49
N LEU A 178 22.65 8.62 -5.90
CA LEU A 178 23.31 9.02 -4.65
C LEU A 178 23.10 8.03 -3.49
N LEU A 179 21.88 7.48 -3.35
CA LEU A 179 21.60 6.50 -2.30
C LEU A 179 22.26 5.16 -2.60
N TYR A 180 22.31 4.77 -3.88
CA TYR A 180 23.01 3.57 -4.32
C TYR A 180 24.50 3.62 -3.93
N ASP A 181 25.17 4.73 -4.24
CA ASP A 181 26.59 4.91 -3.91
C ASP A 181 26.84 4.95 -2.40
N PHE A 182 25.97 5.65 -1.64
CA PHE A 182 26.08 5.75 -0.18
C PHE A 182 25.91 4.40 0.53
N PHE A 183 24.92 3.60 0.12
CA PHE A 183 24.71 2.27 0.69
C PHE A 183 25.82 1.29 0.29
N ASN A 184 26.29 1.34 -0.96
CA ASN A 184 27.39 0.51 -1.39
C ASN A 184 28.68 0.81 -0.60
N TRP A 185 28.95 2.11 -0.37
CA TRP A 185 30.08 2.56 0.44
C TRP A 185 30.02 2.09 1.91
N ILE A 186 28.85 2.13 2.55
CA ILE A 186 28.69 1.71 3.95
C ILE A 186 28.70 0.19 4.12
N VAL A 187 28.04 -0.54 3.21
CA VAL A 187 27.71 -1.95 3.45
C VAL A 187 28.68 -2.91 2.77
N PHE A 188 29.17 -2.63 1.56
CA PHE A 188 29.79 -3.69 0.75
C PHE A 188 31.22 -3.49 0.30
N TRP A 189 31.82 -2.29 0.37
CA TRP A 189 33.23 -2.08 -0.07
C TRP A 189 33.54 -2.75 -1.43
N ARG A 190 32.53 -2.94 -2.31
CA ARG A 190 32.65 -3.64 -3.60
C ARG A 190 31.50 -3.27 -4.53
N ASP A 191 31.83 -2.98 -5.78
CA ASP A 191 31.04 -2.18 -6.73
C ASP A 191 29.86 -2.87 -7.42
N ASP A 192 29.48 -4.08 -7.00
CA ASP A 192 28.79 -5.00 -7.92
C ASP A 192 27.34 -5.33 -7.53
N PHE A 193 26.74 -4.66 -6.53
CA PHE A 193 25.42 -5.07 -6.00
C PHE A 193 24.31 -4.06 -6.25
N SER A 194 23.41 -4.40 -7.19
CA SER A 194 22.12 -3.72 -7.36
C SER A 194 21.27 -3.86 -6.08
N LEU A 195 20.85 -2.74 -5.47
CA LEU A 195 19.94 -2.73 -4.31
C LEU A 195 18.57 -3.38 -4.60
N ARG A 196 18.27 -3.65 -5.88
CA ARG A 196 17.10 -4.39 -6.36
C ARG A 196 17.29 -5.91 -6.42
N ALA A 197 18.51 -6.41 -6.16
CA ALA A 197 18.86 -7.82 -6.39
C ALA A 197 18.55 -8.76 -5.23
N SER A 198 18.40 -8.26 -3.99
CA SER A 198 18.09 -9.11 -2.84
C SER A 198 16.83 -8.65 -2.10
N VAL A 199 15.93 -9.62 -1.86
CA VAL A 199 14.71 -9.46 -1.07
C VAL A 199 14.99 -8.77 0.28
N PRO A 200 15.95 -9.20 1.12
CA PRO A 200 16.19 -8.54 2.41
C PRO A 200 16.59 -7.07 2.26
N MET A 201 17.38 -6.70 1.24
CA MET A 201 17.75 -5.29 1.02
C MET A 201 16.57 -4.45 0.55
N THR A 202 15.68 -5.02 -0.27
CA THR A 202 14.43 -4.34 -0.64
C THR A 202 13.58 -4.05 0.59
N TRP A 203 13.46 -5.01 1.53
CA TRP A 203 12.74 -4.79 2.79
C TRP A 203 13.40 -3.77 3.70
N THR A 204 14.73 -3.73 3.80
CA THR A 204 15.44 -2.71 4.60
C THR A 204 15.28 -1.32 4.00
N VAL A 205 15.41 -1.18 2.68
CA VAL A 205 15.19 0.10 1.99
C VAL A 205 13.75 0.56 2.18
N ILE A 206 12.77 -0.36 2.08
CA ILE A 206 11.37 -0.03 2.34
C ILE A 206 11.14 0.33 3.81
N ALA A 207 11.72 -0.37 4.78
CA ALA A 207 11.43 -0.16 6.20
C ALA A 207 12.07 1.12 6.78
N VAL A 208 13.19 1.55 6.21
CA VAL A 208 13.88 2.79 6.62
C VAL A 208 13.30 4.02 5.90
N TYR A 209 12.65 3.79 4.75
CA TYR A 209 11.99 4.82 3.96
C TYR A 209 10.59 5.18 4.49
#